data_AF-A0A0F8XLD2-F1
#
_entry.id   AF-A0A0F8XLD2-F1
#
_cell.length_a   1.000
_cell.length_b   1.000
_cell.length_c   1.000
_cell.angle_alpha   90.00
_cell.angle_beta   90.00
_cell.angle_gamma   90.00
#
_symmetry.space_group_name_H-M   'P 1'
#
loop_
_entity.id
_entity.type
_entity.pdbx_description
1 polymer ?
#
loop_
_entity_poly.entity_id
_entity_poly.type
_entity_poly.pdbx_seq_one_letter_code
_entity_poly.pdbx_strand_id
1 'polypeptide(L)'
;MPTYCYANENGEVIEHVCSINKRPKTIKRGGVIYRRCFQAEWDHGRGPEGVHPGGWPIVSETSGVHPSQIKEAEAFTRKQGVPTHYTKDGRPILTNRSHRRKFCKAMGMRDRDAGYGDHSGD
;
A
#
# COMPACT_ATOMS: atom_id res chain seq x y z
N MET A 1 23.66 5.43 -10.91
CA MET A 1 24.10 6.15 -9.68
C MET A 1 22.85 6.42 -8.88
N PRO A 2 22.72 5.95 -7.62
CA PRO A 2 21.44 6.08 -6.90
C PRO A 2 21.13 7.55 -6.61
N THR A 3 19.84 7.88 -6.70
CA THR A 3 19.29 9.17 -6.31
C THR A 3 18.69 9.05 -4.92
N TYR A 4 19.01 9.98 -4.03
CA TYR A 4 18.47 10.05 -2.68
C TYR A 4 17.68 11.34 -2.51
N CYS A 5 16.55 11.27 -1.81
CA CYS A 5 15.69 12.42 -1.55
C CYS A 5 16.00 13.02 -0.17
N TYR A 6 16.04 14.35 -0.07
CA TYR A 6 16.27 15.08 1.17
C TYR A 6 15.21 16.18 1.34
N ALA A 7 14.63 16.28 2.53
CA ALA A 7 13.63 17.30 2.86
C ALA A 7 14.20 18.31 3.88
N ASN A 8 13.79 19.57 3.77
CA ASN A 8 14.03 20.59 4.80
C ASN A 8 12.82 20.71 5.76
N GLU A 9 12.92 21.61 6.74
CA GLU A 9 11.84 21.86 7.70
C GLU A 9 10.58 22.47 7.06
N ASN A 10 10.72 23.11 5.90
CA ASN A 10 9.62 23.69 5.14
C ASN A 10 8.91 22.66 4.23
N GLY A 11 9.36 21.40 4.23
CA GLY A 11 8.79 20.34 3.39
C GLY A 11 9.28 20.32 1.93
N GLU A 12 10.23 21.18 1.56
CA GLU A 12 10.83 21.14 0.23
C GLU A 12 11.74 19.93 0.10
N VAL A 13 11.49 19.13 -0.94
CA VAL A 13 12.27 17.92 -1.24
C VAL A 13 13.21 18.18 -2.41
N ILE A 14 14.47 17.80 -2.24
CA ILE A 14 15.46 17.80 -3.32
C ILE A 14 16.01 16.39 -3.57
N GLU A 15 16.28 16.13 -4.84
CA GLU A 15 17.01 14.95 -5.27
C GLU A 15 18.52 15.22 -5.27
N HIS A 16 19.29 14.29 -4.74
CA HIS A 16 20.75 14.35 -4.75
C HIS A 16 21.32 12.99 -5.16
N VAL A 17 22.08 13.00 -6.24
CA VAL A 17 22.70 11.79 -6.79
C VAL A 17 24.08 11.63 -6.16
N CYS A 18 24.32 10.50 -5.50
CA CYS A 18 25.63 10.18 -4.95
C CYS A 18 25.92 8.67 -5.05
N SER A 19 27.16 8.25 -4.77
CA SER A 19 27.49 6.82 -4.79
C SER A 19 26.93 6.11 -3.55
N ILE A 20 26.64 4.81 -3.68
CA ILE A 20 26.11 3.98 -2.57
C ILE A 20 26.97 4.09 -1.30
N ASN A 21 28.30 4.16 -1.47
CA ASN A 21 29.26 4.22 -0.36
C ASN A 21 29.31 5.60 0.31
N LYS A 22 28.77 6.65 -0.33
CA LYS A 22 28.78 8.02 0.13
C LYS A 22 27.35 8.52 0.27
N ARG A 23 26.54 7.83 1.08
CA ARG A 23 25.13 8.14 1.33
C ARG A 23 24.97 9.04 2.57
N PRO A 24 25.14 10.37 2.46
CA PRO A 24 25.09 11.25 3.62
C PRO A 24 23.69 11.28 4.20
N LYS A 25 23.59 11.37 5.53
CA LYS A 25 22.30 11.54 6.23
C LYS A 25 21.72 12.94 6.04
N THR A 26 22.58 13.91 5.76
CA THR A 26 22.25 15.33 5.68
C THR A 26 23.07 15.98 4.57
N ILE A 27 22.46 16.88 3.81
CA ILE A 27 23.16 17.69 2.81
C ILE A 27 22.86 19.18 3.05
N LYS A 28 23.82 20.04 2.73
CA LYS A 28 23.65 21.50 2.78
C LYS A 28 23.62 22.04 1.36
N ARG A 29 22.56 22.76 0.99
CA ARG A 29 22.40 23.37 -0.33
C ARG A 29 21.87 24.79 -0.17
N GLY A 30 22.61 25.77 -0.67
CA GLY A 30 22.21 27.19 -0.57
C GLY A 30 22.05 27.70 0.87
N GLY A 31 22.81 27.17 1.84
CA GLY A 31 22.69 27.54 3.25
C GLY A 31 21.65 26.74 4.03
N VAL A 32 20.71 26.08 3.36
CA VAL A 32 19.65 25.27 3.98
C VAL A 32 20.13 23.83 4.21
N ILE A 33 19.78 23.28 5.37
CA ILE A 33 20.09 21.90 5.75
C ILE A 33 18.91 21.01 5.34
N TYR A 34 19.18 19.99 4.55
CA TYR A 34 18.20 18.98 4.17
C TYR A 34 18.58 17.64 4.79
N ARG A 35 17.61 16.96 5.40
CA ARG A 35 17.77 15.62 5.97
C ARG A 35 17.19 14.59 5.03
N ARG A 36 17.83 13.42 4.94
CA ARG A 36 17.37 12.36 4.05
C ARG A 36 15.94 11.95 4.41
N CYS A 37 15.06 12.01 3.42
CA CYS A 37 13.64 11.73 3.57
C CYS A 37 13.35 10.39 2.90
N PHE A 38 13.31 9.31 3.70
CA PHE A 38 12.99 7.98 3.20
C PHE A 38 11.59 7.90 2.60
N GLN A 39 10.64 8.68 3.13
CA GLN A 39 9.32 8.80 2.53
C GLN A 39 9.47 9.31 1.09
N ALA A 40 10.09 10.46 0.87
CA ALA A 40 10.25 10.99 -0.49
C ALA A 40 11.15 10.11 -1.39
N GLU A 41 12.07 9.35 -0.82
CA GLU A 41 12.98 8.47 -1.56
C GLU A 41 12.33 7.16 -2.00
N TRP A 42 11.53 6.55 -1.13
CA TRP A 42 10.95 5.23 -1.37
C TRP A 42 9.54 5.33 -1.94
N ASP A 43 8.87 6.46 -1.68
CA ASP A 43 7.43 6.55 -1.87
C ASP A 43 7.02 7.24 -3.18
N HIS A 44 7.92 7.88 -3.95
CA HIS A 44 7.61 8.48 -5.28
C HIS A 44 6.18 9.07 -5.43
N GLY A 45 5.66 9.75 -4.39
CA GLY A 45 4.31 10.31 -4.41
C GLY A 45 3.14 9.32 -4.51
N ARG A 46 3.32 8.02 -4.24
CA ARG A 46 2.20 7.08 -4.12
C ARG A 46 1.60 7.28 -2.74
N GLY A 47 0.41 7.86 -2.70
CA GLY A 47 -0.38 7.99 -1.47
C GLY A 47 -0.69 6.62 -0.83
N PRO A 48 -1.64 6.56 0.12
CA PRO A 48 -1.99 5.34 0.86
C PRO A 48 -2.40 4.11 0.01
N GLU A 49 -2.44 4.25 -1.31
CA GLU A 49 -2.74 3.23 -2.32
C GLU A 49 -1.50 2.48 -2.83
N GLY A 50 -0.30 2.77 -2.32
CA GLY A 50 0.94 2.09 -2.70
C GLY A 50 0.98 0.62 -2.25
N VAL A 51 1.29 -0.31 -3.15
CA VAL A 51 1.46 -1.75 -2.84
C VAL A 51 2.80 -1.98 -2.12
N HIS A 52 2.92 -1.53 -0.88
CA HIS A 52 4.00 -1.88 0.03
C HIS A 52 3.45 -2.68 1.23
N PRO A 53 4.27 -3.46 1.97
CA PRO A 53 3.79 -4.31 3.08
C PRO A 53 2.97 -3.61 4.18
N GLY A 54 2.96 -2.26 4.23
CA GLY A 54 2.10 -1.43 5.08
C GLY A 54 1.06 -0.57 4.32
N GLY A 55 0.81 -0.88 3.05
CA GLY A 55 0.08 -0.05 2.09
C GLY A 55 -1.38 -0.40 2.05
N TRP A 56 -2.04 -0.05 3.13
CA TRP A 56 -3.44 -0.31 3.34
C TRP A 56 -4.19 1.02 3.31
N PRO A 57 -5.40 1.07 2.72
CA PRO A 57 -6.15 -0.05 2.14
C PRO A 57 -5.65 -0.48 0.75
N ILE A 58 -5.84 -1.75 0.41
CA ILE A 58 -5.54 -2.33 -0.90
C ILE A 58 -6.85 -2.52 -1.68
N VAL A 59 -6.87 -2.06 -2.92
CA VAL A 59 -7.94 -2.39 -3.88
C VAL A 59 -7.55 -3.68 -4.60
N SER A 60 -8.37 -4.72 -4.48
CA SER A 60 -8.10 -6.01 -5.14
C SER A 60 -8.70 -6.03 -6.54
N GLU A 61 -7.83 -6.12 -7.55
CA GLU A 61 -8.25 -6.27 -8.96
C GLU A 61 -8.76 -7.68 -9.28
N THR A 62 -8.21 -8.71 -8.61
CA THR A 62 -8.50 -10.12 -8.89
C THR A 62 -9.84 -10.59 -8.35
N SER A 63 -10.38 -9.89 -7.35
CA SER A 63 -11.64 -10.24 -6.68
C SER A 63 -12.79 -9.29 -7.06
N GLY A 64 -12.67 -8.61 -8.20
CA GLY A 64 -13.68 -7.68 -8.69
C GLY A 64 -15.00 -8.37 -9.07
N VAL A 65 -16.12 -7.71 -8.80
CA VAL A 65 -17.46 -8.08 -9.25
C VAL A 65 -17.98 -7.04 -10.24
N HIS A 66 -19.01 -7.39 -11.02
CA HIS A 66 -19.64 -6.39 -11.88
C HIS A 66 -20.33 -5.29 -11.02
N PRO A 67 -20.34 -4.00 -11.42
CA PRO A 67 -20.94 -2.93 -10.61
C PRO A 67 -22.39 -3.17 -10.19
N SER A 68 -23.18 -3.87 -11.00
CA SER A 68 -24.57 -4.23 -10.66
C SER A 68 -24.66 -5.23 -9.49
N GLN A 69 -23.60 -6.01 -9.23
CA GLN A 69 -23.55 -7.05 -8.21
C GLN A 69 -22.94 -6.55 -6.90
N ILE A 70 -22.48 -5.30 -6.82
CA ILE A 70 -21.82 -4.75 -5.63
C ILE A 70 -22.68 -4.94 -4.38
N LYS A 71 -23.97 -4.58 -4.44
CA LYS A 71 -24.87 -4.67 -3.27
C LYS A 71 -25.04 -6.10 -2.77
N GLU A 72 -25.08 -7.06 -3.69
CA GLU A 72 -25.19 -8.49 -3.35
C GLU A 72 -23.89 -9.00 -2.74
N ALA A 73 -22.74 -8.61 -3.31
CA ALA A 73 -21.43 -8.96 -2.80
C ALA A 73 -21.20 -8.38 -1.39
N GLU A 74 -21.56 -7.13 -1.14
CA GLU A 74 -21.50 -6.51 0.20
C GLU A 74 -22.41 -7.23 1.21
N ALA A 75 -23.63 -7.61 0.79
CA ALA A 75 -24.54 -8.35 1.65
C ALA A 75 -24.00 -9.75 1.98
N PHE A 76 -23.40 -10.43 1.00
CA PHE A 76 -22.77 -11.74 1.17
C PHE A 76 -21.59 -11.66 2.14
N THR A 77 -20.63 -10.76 1.90
CA THR A 77 -19.43 -10.65 2.74
C THR A 77 -19.78 -10.24 4.17
N ARG A 78 -20.76 -9.35 4.34
CA ARG A 78 -21.33 -9.02 5.66
C ARG A 78 -21.94 -10.24 6.35
N LYS A 79 -22.67 -11.10 5.63
CA LYS A 79 -23.24 -12.35 6.16
C LYS A 79 -22.16 -13.35 6.59
N GLN A 80 -21.01 -13.34 5.92
CA GLN A 80 -19.84 -14.15 6.26
C GLN A 80 -18.99 -13.56 7.41
N GLY A 81 -19.41 -12.42 8.01
CA GLY A 81 -18.69 -11.78 9.10
C GLY A 81 -17.46 -10.98 8.66
N VAL A 82 -17.37 -10.65 7.36
CA VAL A 82 -16.26 -9.89 6.78
C VAL A 82 -16.85 -8.73 5.96
N PRO A 83 -17.39 -7.68 6.59
CA PRO A 83 -17.98 -6.57 5.85
C PRO A 83 -16.91 -5.89 4.99
N THR A 84 -17.11 -5.92 3.67
CA THR A 84 -16.15 -5.40 2.67
C THR A 84 -16.86 -4.40 1.79
N HIS A 85 -16.26 -3.23 1.61
CA HIS A 85 -16.72 -2.21 0.67
C HIS A 85 -16.10 -2.39 -0.70
N TYR A 86 -16.80 -1.93 -1.73
CA TYR A 86 -16.32 -2.00 -3.11
C TYR A 86 -16.22 -0.60 -3.72
N THR A 87 -15.25 -0.43 -4.62
CA THR A 87 -15.17 0.75 -5.49
C THR A 87 -16.35 0.78 -6.47
N LYS A 88 -16.60 1.93 -7.11
CA LYS A 88 -17.64 2.07 -8.15
C LYS A 88 -17.53 1.07 -9.30
N ASP A 89 -16.30 0.60 -9.57
CA ASP A 89 -15.99 -0.36 -10.64
C ASP A 89 -16.11 -1.81 -10.15
N GLY A 90 -16.53 -2.02 -8.89
CA GLY A 90 -16.77 -3.33 -8.31
C GLY A 90 -15.52 -4.02 -7.75
N ARG A 91 -14.43 -3.30 -7.47
CA ARG A 91 -13.23 -3.86 -6.85
C ARG A 91 -13.29 -3.77 -5.31
N PRO A 92 -13.09 -4.86 -4.56
CA PRO A 92 -13.15 -4.83 -3.10
C PRO A 92 -11.98 -4.06 -2.49
N ILE A 93 -12.29 -3.33 -1.42
CA ILE A 93 -11.35 -2.52 -0.64
C ILE A 93 -11.02 -3.29 0.63
N LEU A 94 -9.79 -3.79 0.71
CA LEU A 94 -9.28 -4.58 1.82
C LEU A 94 -8.46 -3.68 2.73
N THR A 95 -8.87 -3.54 3.99
CA THR A 95 -8.34 -2.50 4.89
C THR A 95 -7.12 -2.92 5.69
N ASN A 96 -6.84 -4.22 5.81
CA ASN A 96 -5.64 -4.76 6.47
C ASN A 96 -5.43 -6.24 6.11
N ARG A 97 -4.30 -6.80 6.51
CA ARG A 97 -3.91 -8.20 6.24
C ARG A 97 -4.90 -9.21 6.80
N SER A 98 -5.41 -8.99 8.01
CA SER A 98 -6.42 -9.87 8.64
C SER A 98 -7.72 -9.85 7.86
N HIS A 99 -8.16 -8.67 7.40
CA HIS A 99 -9.34 -8.51 6.58
C HIS A 99 -9.18 -9.26 5.25
N ARG A 100 -8.05 -9.09 4.54
CA ARG A 100 -7.77 -9.86 3.30
C ARG A 100 -7.84 -11.36 3.54
N ARG A 101 -7.18 -11.88 4.58
CA ARG A 101 -7.20 -13.32 4.91
C ARG A 101 -8.62 -13.83 5.15
N LYS A 102 -9.42 -13.11 5.93
CA LYS A 102 -10.82 -13.47 6.21
C LYS A 102 -11.68 -13.39 4.95
N PHE A 103 -11.50 -12.36 4.13
CA PHE A 103 -12.20 -12.17 2.87
C PHE A 103 -11.89 -13.32 1.89
N CYS A 104 -10.62 -13.65 1.69
CA CYS A 104 -10.21 -14.77 0.85
C CYS A 104 -10.84 -16.08 1.35
N LYS A 105 -10.81 -16.34 2.67
CA LYS A 105 -11.48 -17.52 3.25
C LYS A 105 -12.99 -17.54 3.00
N ALA A 106 -13.68 -16.42 3.20
CA ALA A 106 -15.12 -16.29 2.97
C ALA A 106 -15.52 -16.51 1.50
N MET A 107 -14.63 -16.14 0.58
CA MET A 107 -14.82 -16.31 -0.86
C MET A 107 -14.28 -17.64 -1.41
N GLY A 108 -13.72 -18.52 -0.56
CA GLY A 108 -13.09 -19.77 -0.99
C GLY A 108 -11.79 -19.58 -1.80
N MET A 109 -11.14 -18.42 -1.67
CA MET A 109 -9.90 -18.07 -2.35
C MET A 109 -8.66 -18.30 -1.47
N ARG A 110 -7.53 -18.58 -2.12
CA ARG A 110 -6.22 -18.68 -1.46
C ARG A 110 -5.45 -17.37 -1.55
N ASP A 111 -5.03 -16.82 -0.42
CA ASP A 111 -4.14 -15.66 -0.37
C ASP A 111 -2.71 -16.06 -0.77
N ARG A 112 -2.30 -15.70 -1.99
CA ARG A 112 -0.95 -15.96 -2.52
C ARG A 112 0.11 -15.01 -1.98
N ASP A 113 -0.31 -13.87 -1.44
CA ASP A 113 0.55 -12.85 -0.83
C ASP A 113 0.58 -12.96 0.69
N ALA A 114 0.12 -14.10 1.24
CA ALA A 114 0.24 -14.42 2.65
C ALA A 114 1.68 -14.84 2.99
N GLY A 115 2.24 -14.26 4.05
CA GLY A 115 3.52 -14.72 4.60
C GLY A 115 3.38 -16.06 5.35
N TYR A 116 4.52 -16.64 5.74
CA TYR A 116 4.58 -17.87 6.55
C TYR A 116 3.66 -17.76 7.78
N GLY A 117 2.63 -18.62 7.85
CA GLY A 117 1.66 -18.69 8.96
C GLY A 117 0.27 -18.12 8.70
N ASP A 118 0.06 -17.40 7.58
CA ASP A 118 -1.23 -16.76 7.26
C ASP A 118 -2.00 -17.37 6.08
N HIS A 119 -1.59 -18.55 5.62
CA HIS A 119 -2.27 -19.22 4.52
C HIS A 119 -3.76 -19.42 4.85
N SER A 120 -4.62 -18.80 4.03
CA SER A 120 -6.05 -19.10 4.00
C SER A 120 -6.26 -20.30 3.09
N GLY A 121 -6.25 -21.49 3.68
CA GLY A 121 -6.56 -22.76 3.01
C GLY A 121 -6.30 -23.93 3.96
N ASP A 122 -7.31 -24.79 4.11
CA ASP A 122 -7.13 -26.19 4.51
C ASP A 122 -6.91 -27.03 3.25
#